data_AF-A0A1C6K6W8-F1
#
_entry.id   AF-A0A1C6K6W8-F1
#
_cell.length_a   1.000
_cell.length_b   1.000
_cell.length_c   1.000
_cell.angle_alpha   90.00
_cell.angle_beta   90.00
_cell.angle_gamma   90.00
#
_symmetry.space_group_name_H-M   'P 1'
#
loop_
_entity.id
_entity.type
_entity.pdbx_description
1 polymer ?
#
loop_
_entity_poly.entity_id
_entity_poly.type
_entity_poly.pdbx_seq_one_letter_code
_entity_poly.pdbx_strand_id
1 'polypeptide(L)'
;MCSHSVMFVEDQKKPDLYRFRDLTLCRAAGQLLAFACDSTGAVGALPEDDFATDARRAGVFLVKVALMEVIASGAVPVAVYADFCYAPSPHTERVLAGVLDEVRSVGVGGEIVRPGYGTYGAPLCTATGVVVVGQAPPAGLQIACSQPGDLVCTVGRPMDKRSHIGQLTCAAVKALRDCAAVHEILPCGSKGFRYEANTLADTSGLDFCESETYPIKEQAQISCGACACAIFTVAPEDLPQVRALGIPYFICPIGRLTGTRRQEALAPPARWAPLRLTADGSLHFCTGQRIRTAGAMSYAAGRRPRDEWICAPEQRAVELLKQLAASLPAVPFLLIDDLNLPMRPDGERVMVALRQQLTSCGIDPETGFTGSTEDNHPGPQTGMALRLFGWRE
;
A
#
# COMPACT_ATOMS: atom_id res chain seq x y z
N MET A 1 -2.60 2.36 20.45
CA MET A 1 -3.40 1.14 20.15
C MET A 1 -2.67 0.36 19.07
N CYS A 2 -2.56 -0.97 19.14
CA CYS A 2 -1.72 -1.69 18.18
C CYS A 2 -2.26 -3.06 17.74
N SER A 3 -2.13 -3.35 16.45
CA SER A 3 -2.41 -4.64 15.81
C SER A 3 -1.13 -5.22 15.22
N HIS A 4 -1.00 -6.54 15.28
CA HIS A 4 0.18 -7.23 14.80
C HIS A 4 -0.18 -8.54 14.10
N SER A 5 0.54 -8.83 13.03
CA SER A 5 0.45 -10.11 12.34
C SER A 5 1.82 -10.51 11.83
N VAL A 6 2.06 -11.81 11.90
CA VAL A 6 3.26 -12.48 11.40
C VAL A 6 2.88 -13.20 10.11
N MET A 7 3.66 -12.99 9.06
CA MET A 7 3.54 -13.76 7.83
C MET A 7 4.89 -14.41 7.52
N PHE A 8 4.91 -15.58 6.88
CA PHE A 8 6.15 -16.10 6.31
C PHE A 8 6.03 -16.57 4.87
N VAL A 9 7.15 -16.52 4.16
CA VAL A 9 7.36 -17.04 2.80
C VAL A 9 8.32 -18.23 2.89
N GLU A 10 8.00 -19.33 2.22
CA GLU A 10 8.90 -20.50 2.11
C GLU A 10 9.77 -20.37 0.84
N ASP A 11 11.10 -20.36 1.01
CA ASP A 11 12.08 -20.32 -0.09
C ASP A 11 13.45 -20.83 0.39
N GLN A 12 14.35 -21.27 -0.48
CA GLN A 12 15.68 -21.75 -0.07
C GLN A 12 16.69 -20.62 0.23
N LYS A 13 16.38 -19.38 -0.17
CA LYS A 13 17.24 -18.22 0.04
C LYS A 13 16.43 -17.11 0.71
N LYS A 14 17.08 -16.33 1.60
CA LYS A 14 16.51 -15.09 2.14
C LYS A 14 16.04 -14.18 0.98
N PRO A 15 14.83 -13.61 1.06
CA PRO A 15 14.33 -12.73 0.02
C PRO A 15 15.19 -11.49 -0.21
N ASP A 16 15.32 -11.09 -1.47
CA ASP A 16 15.99 -9.84 -1.83
C ASP A 16 14.95 -8.71 -1.90
N LEU A 17 15.19 -7.61 -1.16
CA LEU A 17 14.27 -6.46 -1.07
C LEU A 17 14.79 -5.24 -1.82
N TYR A 18 13.86 -4.52 -2.46
CA TYR A 18 14.16 -3.28 -3.19
C TYR A 18 13.01 -2.30 -3.02
N ARG A 19 13.28 -1.01 -2.83
CA ARG A 19 12.23 0.02 -2.85
C ARG A 19 12.08 0.59 -4.24
N PHE A 20 10.84 0.78 -4.68
CA PHE A 20 10.51 1.41 -5.94
C PHE A 20 9.30 2.33 -5.73
N ARG A 21 9.56 3.64 -5.63
CA ARG A 21 8.54 4.65 -5.26
C ARG A 21 7.84 4.22 -3.94
N ASP A 22 6.51 4.15 -3.92
CA ASP A 22 5.71 3.73 -2.77
C ASP A 22 5.63 2.20 -2.59
N LEU A 23 6.25 1.42 -3.49
CA LEU A 23 6.29 -0.04 -3.39
C LEU A 23 7.57 -0.51 -2.69
N THR A 24 7.40 -1.52 -1.84
CA THR A 24 8.49 -2.42 -1.48
C THR A 24 8.38 -3.68 -2.32
N LEU A 25 9.40 -3.98 -3.11
CA LEU A 25 9.48 -5.16 -3.96
C LEU A 25 10.31 -6.24 -3.29
N CYS A 26 9.90 -7.49 -3.48
CA CYS A 26 10.54 -8.65 -2.87
C CYS A 26 10.72 -9.75 -3.91
N ARG A 27 11.95 -10.22 -4.11
CA ARG A 27 12.23 -11.44 -4.87
C ARG A 27 12.39 -12.61 -3.90
N ALA A 28 11.51 -13.59 -4.03
CA ALA A 28 11.50 -14.82 -3.25
C ALA A 28 11.06 -15.99 -4.14
N ALA A 29 11.75 -17.12 -4.07
CA ALA A 29 11.48 -18.36 -4.79
C ALA A 29 11.41 -18.19 -6.31
N GLY A 30 12.21 -17.28 -6.86
CA GLY A 30 12.16 -16.88 -8.27
C GLY A 30 10.88 -16.14 -8.67
N GLN A 31 10.00 -15.82 -7.72
CA GLN A 31 8.85 -14.93 -7.88
C GLN A 31 9.24 -13.48 -7.57
N LEU A 32 8.35 -12.56 -7.91
CA LEU A 32 8.45 -11.14 -7.58
C LEU A 32 7.13 -10.70 -6.95
N LEU A 33 7.21 -10.15 -5.74
CA LEU A 33 6.07 -9.62 -4.98
C LEU A 33 6.20 -8.11 -4.83
N ALA A 34 5.06 -7.43 -4.81
CA ALA A 34 4.95 -6.00 -4.54
C ALA A 34 4.14 -5.79 -3.26
N PHE A 35 4.66 -4.97 -2.36
CA PHE A 35 4.01 -4.58 -1.11
C PHE A 35 3.70 -3.09 -1.19
N ALA A 36 2.46 -2.73 -0.91
CA ALA A 36 2.03 -1.36 -0.66
C ALA A 36 1.31 -1.32 0.68
N CYS A 37 1.41 -0.19 1.38
CA CYS A 37 0.74 0.01 2.65
C CYS A 37 0.14 1.40 2.73
N ASP A 38 -0.90 1.53 3.54
CA ASP A 38 -1.49 2.83 3.86
C ASP A 38 -2.10 2.79 5.26
N SER A 39 -2.30 3.95 5.87
CA SER A 39 -2.95 4.09 7.16
C SER A 39 -4.10 5.08 7.07
N THR A 40 -5.05 4.94 7.98
CA THR A 40 -6.20 5.84 8.05
C THR A 40 -6.57 6.02 9.51
N GLY A 41 -6.24 7.21 10.03
CA GLY A 41 -6.48 7.62 11.40
C GLY A 41 -7.51 8.76 11.47
N ALA A 42 -8.34 8.78 12.50
CA ALA A 42 -9.34 9.82 12.75
C ALA A 42 -10.31 10.09 11.58
N VAL A 43 -10.58 9.06 10.75
CA VAL A 43 -11.48 9.11 9.59
C VAL A 43 -12.52 8.01 9.76
N GLY A 44 -13.78 8.38 9.99
CA GLY A 44 -14.83 7.41 10.23
C GLY A 44 -16.01 7.93 11.03
N ALA A 45 -16.66 7.01 11.74
CA ALA A 45 -17.92 7.23 12.45
C ALA A 45 -17.75 7.21 13.98
N LEU A 46 -16.51 7.20 14.49
CA LEU A 46 -16.25 7.23 15.92
C LEU A 46 -16.34 8.66 16.45
N PRO A 47 -16.64 8.84 17.75
CA PRO A 47 -16.95 10.15 18.31
C PRO A 47 -15.87 11.22 18.10
N GLU A 48 -14.60 10.80 18.09
CA GLU A 48 -13.44 11.69 17.95
C GLU A 48 -12.74 11.56 16.59
N ASP A 49 -13.43 11.05 15.56
CA ASP A 49 -12.92 11.14 14.18
C ASP A 49 -12.97 12.60 13.71
N ASP A 50 -11.82 13.15 13.35
CA ASP A 50 -11.68 14.51 12.75
C ASP A 50 -12.47 14.59 11.44
N PHE A 51 -12.38 13.55 10.62
CA PHE A 51 -13.19 13.41 9.42
C PHE A 51 -14.38 12.47 9.65
N ALA A 52 -15.51 13.08 9.98
CA ALA A 52 -16.77 12.37 10.13
C ALA A 52 -17.27 11.81 8.79
N THR A 53 -17.32 10.49 8.67
CA THR A 53 -17.84 9.78 7.51
C THR A 53 -18.43 8.43 7.89
N ASP A 54 -19.12 7.76 6.97
CA ASP A 54 -19.61 6.42 7.27
C ASP A 54 -18.43 5.44 7.35
N ALA A 55 -18.49 4.53 8.33
CA ALA A 55 -17.41 3.56 8.57
C ALA A 55 -17.07 2.70 7.35
N ARG A 56 -18.03 2.45 6.44
CA ARG A 56 -17.77 1.68 5.21
C ARG A 56 -16.92 2.48 4.24
N ARG A 57 -17.18 3.78 4.09
CA ARG A 57 -16.34 4.68 3.31
C ARG A 57 -14.94 4.87 3.90
N ALA A 58 -14.79 4.86 5.22
CA ALA A 58 -13.46 4.82 5.85
C ALA A 58 -12.67 3.58 5.40
N GLY A 59 -13.33 2.43 5.26
CA GLY A 59 -12.72 1.22 4.70
C GLY A 59 -12.29 1.34 3.24
N VAL A 60 -13.04 2.08 2.42
CA VAL A 60 -12.65 2.41 1.04
C VAL A 60 -11.37 3.25 1.07
N PHE A 61 -11.32 4.31 1.88
CA PHE A 61 -10.13 5.17 1.97
C PHE A 61 -8.91 4.41 2.45
N LEU A 62 -9.09 3.52 3.44
CA LEU A 62 -8.02 2.69 3.98
C LEU A 62 -7.30 1.86 2.91
N VAL A 63 -8.04 1.13 2.07
CA VAL A 63 -7.41 0.17 1.14
C VAL A 63 -7.01 0.77 -0.20
N LYS A 64 -7.69 1.85 -0.61
CA LYS A 64 -7.71 2.30 -1.99
C LYS A 64 -6.32 2.64 -2.54
N VAL A 65 -5.53 3.43 -1.81
CA VAL A 65 -4.21 3.87 -2.30
C VAL A 65 -3.29 2.68 -2.45
N ALA A 66 -3.10 1.90 -1.39
CA ALA A 66 -2.26 0.71 -1.43
C ALA A 66 -2.71 -0.31 -2.51
N LEU A 67 -4.02 -0.48 -2.71
CA LEU A 67 -4.54 -1.35 -3.76
C LEU A 67 -4.28 -0.79 -5.16
N MET A 68 -4.42 0.53 -5.36
CA MET A 68 -4.09 1.19 -6.62
C MET A 68 -2.60 1.06 -6.95
N GLU A 69 -1.70 1.22 -5.98
CA GLU A 69 -0.25 1.06 -6.20
C GLU A 69 0.08 -0.36 -6.70
N VAL A 70 -0.47 -1.37 -6.04
CA VAL A 70 -0.26 -2.77 -6.43
C VAL A 70 -0.82 -3.03 -7.84
N ILE A 71 -2.02 -2.54 -8.16
CA ILE A 71 -2.61 -2.74 -9.49
C ILE A 71 -1.85 -1.97 -10.56
N ALA A 72 -1.47 -0.72 -10.30
CA ALA A 72 -0.75 0.15 -11.22
C ALA A 72 0.61 -0.43 -11.60
N SER A 73 1.26 -1.15 -10.67
CA SER A 73 2.51 -1.88 -10.93
C SER A 73 2.34 -3.10 -11.86
N GLY A 74 1.12 -3.45 -12.27
CA GLY A 74 0.81 -4.66 -13.03
C GLY A 74 0.72 -5.93 -12.19
N ALA A 75 1.00 -5.88 -10.88
CA ALA A 75 0.83 -7.00 -9.99
C ALA A 75 -0.65 -7.38 -9.80
N VAL A 76 -0.89 -8.65 -9.47
CA VAL A 76 -2.21 -9.17 -9.10
C VAL A 76 -2.28 -9.23 -7.57
N PRO A 77 -3.23 -8.54 -6.92
CA PRO A 77 -3.41 -8.63 -5.47
C PRO A 77 -3.66 -10.09 -5.03
N VAL A 78 -2.87 -10.57 -4.08
CA VAL A 78 -2.95 -11.93 -3.53
C VAL A 78 -3.24 -11.96 -2.02
N ALA A 79 -3.02 -10.84 -1.33
CA ALA A 79 -3.42 -10.66 0.06
C ALA A 79 -3.67 -9.18 0.37
N VAL A 80 -4.67 -8.93 1.22
CA VAL A 80 -4.95 -7.63 1.82
C VAL A 80 -5.06 -7.85 3.31
N TYR A 81 -4.19 -7.21 4.06
CA TYR A 81 -4.22 -7.24 5.50
C TYR A 81 -4.83 -5.95 6.02
N ALA A 82 -5.99 -6.02 6.65
CA ALA A 82 -6.67 -4.87 7.23
C ALA A 82 -6.46 -4.87 8.75
N ASP A 83 -5.58 -4.03 9.24
CA ASP A 83 -5.10 -4.02 10.60
C ASP A 83 -5.85 -2.98 11.44
N PHE A 84 -6.62 -3.44 12.42
CA PHE A 84 -7.39 -2.61 13.34
C PHE A 84 -6.66 -2.50 14.67
N CYS A 85 -6.33 -1.30 15.10
CA CYS A 85 -5.61 -1.11 16.36
C CYS A 85 -6.45 -1.48 17.61
N TYR A 86 -7.74 -1.80 17.44
CA TYR A 86 -8.74 -2.04 18.48
C TYR A 86 -9.51 -3.34 18.23
N ALA A 87 -10.25 -3.80 19.25
CA ALA A 87 -10.99 -5.05 19.21
C ALA A 87 -12.15 -5.02 18.18
N PRO A 88 -12.59 -6.21 17.69
CA PRO A 88 -13.74 -6.32 16.81
C PRO A 88 -15.00 -5.64 17.37
N SER A 89 -15.70 -4.93 16.49
CA SER A 89 -16.93 -4.20 16.79
C SER A 89 -17.75 -3.96 15.51
N PRO A 90 -19.03 -3.53 15.61
CA PRO A 90 -19.82 -3.15 14.43
C PRO A 90 -19.15 -2.09 13.56
N HIS A 91 -18.34 -1.19 14.15
CA HIS A 91 -17.52 -0.24 13.40
C HIS A 91 -16.48 -0.95 12.54
N THR A 92 -15.70 -1.88 13.11
CA THR A 92 -14.70 -2.65 12.34
C THR A 92 -15.32 -3.46 11.20
N GLU A 93 -16.51 -4.03 11.42
CA GLU A 93 -17.20 -4.82 10.39
C GLU A 93 -17.61 -3.94 9.20
N ARG A 94 -18.05 -2.71 9.47
CA ARG A 94 -18.39 -1.72 8.44
C ARG A 94 -17.16 -1.27 7.67
N VAL A 95 -16.05 -0.97 8.35
CA VAL A 95 -14.77 -0.65 7.71
C VAL A 95 -14.31 -1.81 6.82
N LEU A 96 -14.33 -3.04 7.34
CA LEU A 96 -13.96 -4.23 6.57
C LEU A 96 -14.85 -4.44 5.34
N ALA A 97 -16.15 -4.12 5.43
CA ALA A 97 -17.05 -4.17 4.28
C ALA A 97 -16.59 -3.24 3.15
N GLY A 98 -16.13 -2.02 3.48
CA GLY A 98 -15.59 -1.08 2.49
C GLY A 98 -14.31 -1.59 1.83
N VAL A 99 -13.41 -2.20 2.62
CA VAL A 99 -12.20 -2.85 2.10
C VAL A 99 -12.57 -3.95 1.10
N LEU A 100 -13.55 -4.79 1.46
CA LEU A 100 -14.04 -5.88 0.61
C LEU A 100 -14.69 -5.37 -0.68
N ASP A 101 -15.36 -4.22 -0.65
CA ASP A 101 -15.94 -3.62 -1.85
C ASP A 101 -14.88 -3.22 -2.87
N GLU A 102 -13.81 -2.54 -2.43
CA GLU A 102 -12.72 -2.13 -3.33
C GLU A 102 -11.97 -3.35 -3.89
N VAL A 103 -11.69 -4.36 -3.07
CA VAL A 103 -11.06 -5.62 -3.53
C VAL A 103 -11.93 -6.33 -4.58
N ARG A 104 -13.25 -6.38 -4.38
CA ARG A 104 -14.17 -6.96 -5.36
C ARG A 104 -14.29 -6.11 -6.63
N SER A 105 -14.18 -4.78 -6.51
CA SER A 105 -14.26 -3.86 -7.64
C SER A 105 -13.18 -4.09 -8.70
N VAL A 106 -12.06 -4.69 -8.30
CA VAL A 106 -10.92 -5.01 -9.19
C VAL A 106 -10.91 -6.46 -9.67
N GLY A 107 -12.02 -7.18 -9.45
CA GLY A 107 -12.21 -8.56 -9.89
C GLY A 107 -11.49 -9.60 -9.03
N VAL A 108 -11.12 -9.24 -7.79
CA VAL A 108 -10.45 -10.16 -6.85
C VAL A 108 -11.43 -10.58 -5.76
N GLY A 109 -11.36 -11.86 -5.36
CA GLY A 109 -12.23 -12.42 -4.35
C GLY A 109 -11.91 -11.90 -2.95
N GLY A 110 -12.94 -11.80 -2.09
CA GLY A 110 -12.78 -11.30 -0.71
C GLY A 110 -11.96 -12.22 0.20
N GLU A 111 -11.70 -13.46 -0.23
CA GLU A 111 -10.89 -14.44 0.50
C GLU A 111 -9.42 -14.06 0.61
N ILE A 112 -8.95 -13.04 -0.10
CA ILE A 112 -7.60 -12.49 0.07
C ILE A 112 -7.53 -11.49 1.23
N VAL A 113 -8.66 -11.08 1.80
CA VAL A 113 -8.70 -10.11 2.91
C VAL A 113 -8.54 -10.83 4.25
N ARG A 114 -7.63 -10.34 5.08
CA ARG A 114 -7.34 -10.85 6.43
C ARG A 114 -7.39 -9.69 7.42
N PRO A 115 -8.44 -9.60 8.25
CA PRO A 115 -8.47 -8.61 9.30
C PRO A 115 -7.53 -9.02 10.45
N GLY A 116 -6.70 -8.10 10.90
CA GLY A 116 -5.91 -8.21 12.13
C GLY A 116 -6.49 -7.29 13.19
N TYR A 117 -6.67 -7.76 14.42
CA TYR A 117 -7.26 -6.94 15.49
C TYR A 117 -6.29 -6.76 16.65
N GLY A 118 -6.27 -5.55 17.17
CA GLY A 118 -5.70 -5.25 18.48
C GLY A 118 -6.59 -5.79 19.60
N THR A 119 -6.05 -5.78 20.81
CA THR A 119 -6.76 -6.27 22.02
C THR A 119 -7.27 -5.16 22.92
N TYR A 120 -7.16 -3.94 22.45
CA TYR A 120 -7.65 -2.73 23.10
C TYR A 120 -9.17 -2.65 22.97
N GLY A 121 -9.85 -2.08 23.97
CA GLY A 121 -11.30 -1.87 23.95
C GLY A 121 -11.75 -0.82 22.92
N ALA A 122 -12.92 -0.25 23.12
CA ALA A 122 -13.48 0.74 22.21
C ALA A 122 -12.53 1.96 22.02
N PRO A 123 -12.14 2.27 20.78
CA PRO A 123 -11.29 3.42 20.48
C PRO A 123 -12.07 4.75 20.57
N LEU A 124 -11.36 5.86 20.75
CA LEU A 124 -11.91 7.23 20.65
C LEU A 124 -12.11 7.64 19.19
N CYS A 125 -11.13 7.33 18.35
CA CYS A 125 -11.12 7.60 16.92
C CYS A 125 -10.64 6.36 16.13
N THR A 126 -10.94 6.34 14.84
CA THR A 126 -10.52 5.28 13.92
C THR A 126 -9.00 5.26 13.85
N ALA A 127 -8.42 4.06 13.87
CA ALA A 127 -6.99 3.82 13.77
C ALA A 127 -6.76 2.47 13.09
N THR A 128 -6.53 2.50 11.79
CA THR A 128 -6.44 1.33 10.93
C THR A 128 -5.27 1.43 9.96
N GLY A 129 -4.61 0.30 9.73
CA GLY A 129 -3.57 0.12 8.71
C GLY A 129 -4.00 -0.88 7.65
N VAL A 130 -3.38 -0.81 6.48
CA VAL A 130 -3.55 -1.81 5.44
C VAL A 130 -2.21 -2.17 4.83
N VAL A 131 -2.04 -3.46 4.53
CA VAL A 131 -0.96 -3.92 3.67
C VAL A 131 -1.55 -4.74 2.53
N VAL A 132 -1.29 -4.33 1.29
CA VAL A 132 -1.65 -5.05 0.08
C VAL A 132 -0.41 -5.73 -0.48
N VAL A 133 -0.50 -7.04 -0.69
CA VAL A 133 0.54 -7.84 -1.34
C VAL A 133 0.05 -8.24 -2.72
N GLY A 134 0.81 -7.89 -3.74
CA GLY A 134 0.62 -8.31 -5.11
C GLY A 134 1.70 -9.28 -5.58
N GLN A 135 1.33 -10.21 -6.45
CA GLN A 135 2.27 -11.05 -7.17
C GLN A 135 2.45 -10.55 -8.60
N ALA A 136 3.69 -10.41 -9.05
CA ALA A 136 3.99 -10.08 -10.44
C ALA A 136 3.52 -11.20 -11.37
N PRO A 137 2.90 -10.88 -12.52
CA PRO A 137 2.58 -11.88 -13.53
C PRO A 137 3.87 -12.41 -14.20
N PRO A 138 3.79 -13.50 -14.99
CA PRO A 138 4.95 -14.04 -15.70
C PRO A 138 5.67 -13.02 -16.59
N ALA A 139 4.92 -12.06 -17.15
CA ALA A 139 5.45 -10.98 -17.99
C ALA A 139 6.27 -9.94 -17.20
N GLY A 140 6.26 -9.97 -15.86
CA GLY A 140 6.91 -9.00 -15.00
C GLY A 140 5.98 -7.86 -14.57
N LEU A 141 6.53 -6.93 -13.80
CA LEU A 141 5.83 -5.72 -13.39
C LEU A 141 5.84 -4.68 -14.51
N GLN A 142 4.83 -3.82 -14.49
CA GLN A 142 4.63 -2.71 -15.40
C GLN A 142 5.14 -1.40 -14.77
N ILE A 143 6.38 -1.43 -14.31
CA ILE A 143 7.06 -0.30 -13.65
C ILE A 143 8.33 0.04 -14.43
N ALA A 144 8.65 1.34 -14.53
CA ALA A 144 9.74 1.84 -15.36
C ALA A 144 9.66 1.33 -16.82
N CYS A 145 8.43 1.11 -17.33
CA CYS A 145 8.16 0.58 -18.66
C CYS A 145 7.86 1.66 -19.70
N SER A 146 7.79 2.91 -19.26
CA SER A 146 7.58 4.07 -20.13
C SER A 146 8.70 4.23 -21.16
N GLN A 147 8.35 4.75 -22.34
CA GLN A 147 9.23 4.89 -23.50
C GLN A 147 9.48 6.37 -23.86
N PRO A 148 10.64 6.68 -24.47
CA PRO A 148 10.83 7.98 -25.12
C PRO A 148 9.71 8.25 -26.12
N GLY A 149 9.11 9.45 -26.05
CA GLY A 149 8.02 9.85 -26.92
C GLY A 149 6.63 9.58 -26.37
N ASP A 150 6.48 8.80 -25.30
CA ASP A 150 5.18 8.56 -24.66
C ASP A 150 4.54 9.87 -24.19
N LEU A 151 3.22 9.98 -24.39
CA LEU A 151 2.44 10.98 -23.70
C LEU A 151 2.35 10.62 -22.23
N VAL A 152 2.52 11.62 -21.35
CA VAL A 152 2.07 11.51 -19.97
C VAL A 152 0.66 12.08 -19.91
N CYS A 153 -0.29 11.26 -19.47
CA CYS A 153 -1.68 11.62 -19.34
C CYS A 153 -2.11 11.50 -17.89
N THR A 154 -3.02 12.37 -17.45
CA THR A 154 -3.74 12.20 -16.18
C THR A 154 -5.11 11.59 -16.43
N VAL A 155 -5.54 10.74 -15.50
CA VAL A 155 -6.91 10.20 -15.39
C VAL A 155 -7.53 10.69 -14.08
N GLY A 156 -8.74 11.23 -14.15
CA GLY A 156 -9.38 11.91 -13.02
C GLY A 156 -8.92 13.35 -12.90
N ARG A 157 -9.16 13.97 -11.73
CA ARG A 157 -8.71 15.34 -11.44
C ARG A 157 -8.09 15.37 -10.05
N PRO A 158 -7.03 16.16 -9.83
CA PRO A 158 -6.56 16.40 -8.48
C PRO A 158 -7.69 17.05 -7.67
N MET A 159 -7.78 16.66 -6.40
CA MET A 159 -8.78 17.20 -5.49
C MET A 159 -8.12 17.42 -4.16
N ASP A 160 -8.48 18.53 -3.51
CA ASP A 160 -8.00 18.80 -2.16
C ASP A 160 -8.32 17.64 -1.20
N LYS A 161 -7.59 17.61 -0.08
CA LYS A 161 -7.64 16.52 0.90
C LYS A 161 -9.02 16.28 1.51
N ARG A 162 -9.97 17.22 1.38
CA ARG A 162 -11.31 17.16 1.99
C ARG A 162 -12.41 16.82 0.99
N SER A 163 -12.09 16.81 -0.32
CA SER A 163 -13.03 16.44 -1.36
C SER A 163 -12.89 14.98 -1.76
N HIS A 164 -13.96 14.21 -1.51
CA HIS A 164 -13.98 12.77 -1.73
C HIS A 164 -15.06 12.32 -2.73
N ILE A 165 -15.74 13.26 -3.39
CA ILE A 165 -16.74 12.97 -4.42
C ILE A 165 -16.05 12.96 -5.78
N GLY A 166 -16.28 11.93 -6.60
CA GLY A 166 -15.71 11.83 -7.95
C GLY A 166 -14.24 11.43 -8.00
N GLN A 167 -13.71 10.86 -6.90
CA GLN A 167 -12.34 10.34 -6.89
C GLN A 167 -12.20 9.17 -7.85
N LEU A 168 -11.00 9.01 -8.40
CA LEU A 168 -10.62 7.83 -9.18
C LEU A 168 -10.92 6.55 -8.38
N THR A 169 -11.38 5.50 -9.03
CA THR A 169 -11.71 4.20 -8.39
C THR A 169 -10.65 3.15 -8.71
N CYS A 170 -10.47 2.16 -7.83
CA CYS A 170 -9.55 1.06 -8.10
C CYS A 170 -9.93 0.31 -9.39
N ALA A 171 -11.23 0.18 -9.67
CA ALA A 171 -11.74 -0.37 -10.94
C ALA A 171 -11.28 0.41 -12.18
N ALA A 172 -11.22 1.74 -12.12
CA ALA A 172 -10.72 2.55 -13.23
C ALA A 172 -9.21 2.36 -13.46
N VAL A 173 -8.42 2.29 -12.38
CA VAL A 173 -6.98 1.97 -12.45
C VAL A 173 -6.77 0.56 -13.01
N LYS A 174 -7.59 -0.41 -12.59
CA LYS A 174 -7.59 -1.76 -13.15
C LYS A 174 -7.91 -1.78 -14.65
N ALA A 175 -8.92 -1.02 -15.09
CA ALA A 175 -9.28 -0.92 -16.50
C ALA A 175 -8.15 -0.31 -17.35
N LEU A 176 -7.46 0.73 -16.84
CA LEU A 176 -6.25 1.27 -17.48
C LEU A 176 -5.15 0.21 -17.55
N ARG A 177 -4.89 -0.49 -16.44
CA ARG A 177 -3.85 -1.52 -16.38
C ARG A 177 -4.08 -2.63 -17.40
N ASP A 178 -5.33 -3.03 -17.61
CA ASP A 178 -5.66 -4.12 -18.54
C ASP A 178 -5.56 -3.69 -20.01
N CYS A 179 -5.38 -2.40 -20.29
CA CYS A 179 -5.20 -1.88 -21.63
C CYS A 179 -3.74 -2.02 -22.07
N ALA A 180 -3.48 -2.86 -23.08
CA ALA A 180 -2.14 -3.11 -23.60
C ALA A 180 -1.43 -1.85 -24.17
N ALA A 181 -2.20 -0.81 -24.50
CA ALA A 181 -1.67 0.50 -24.94
C ALA A 181 -1.01 1.29 -23.80
N VAL A 182 -1.43 1.08 -22.56
CA VAL A 182 -0.86 1.79 -21.41
C VAL A 182 0.49 1.16 -21.11
N HIS A 183 1.54 1.97 -20.99
CA HIS A 183 2.89 1.49 -20.70
C HIS A 183 3.19 1.44 -19.21
N GLU A 184 2.73 2.43 -18.45
CA GLU A 184 2.93 2.53 -17.01
C GLU A 184 1.84 3.39 -16.37
N ILE A 185 1.52 3.11 -15.11
CA ILE A 185 0.56 3.89 -14.31
C ILE A 185 1.25 4.27 -13.00
N LEU A 186 1.00 5.49 -12.52
CA LEU A 186 1.41 5.94 -11.20
C LEU A 186 0.24 6.69 -10.53
N PRO A 187 -0.37 6.13 -9.47
CA PRO A 187 -1.35 6.84 -8.65
C PRO A 187 -0.75 8.14 -8.09
N CYS A 188 -1.58 9.18 -7.91
CA CYS A 188 -1.06 10.47 -7.48
C CYS A 188 -1.23 10.72 -5.98
N GLY A 189 -0.14 11.08 -5.32
CA GLY A 189 -0.09 11.35 -3.89
C GLY A 189 -0.19 12.83 -3.51
N SER A 190 0.29 13.13 -2.30
CA SER A 190 0.08 14.42 -1.65
C SER A 190 0.82 15.59 -2.31
N LYS A 191 1.83 15.31 -3.15
CA LYS A 191 2.65 16.30 -3.87
C LYS A 191 2.10 16.69 -5.25
N GLY A 192 1.00 16.05 -5.67
CA GLY A 192 0.29 16.37 -6.91
C GLY A 192 0.89 15.72 -8.16
N PHE A 193 0.10 15.66 -9.23
CA PHE A 193 0.44 14.87 -10.41
C PHE A 193 1.68 15.36 -11.19
N ARG A 194 2.09 16.63 -11.05
CA ARG A 194 3.36 17.11 -11.65
C ARG A 194 4.56 16.48 -10.96
N TYR A 195 4.52 16.35 -9.63
CA TYR A 195 5.60 15.70 -8.89
C TYR A 195 5.71 14.23 -9.32
N GLU A 196 4.58 13.55 -9.46
CA GLU A 196 4.55 12.15 -9.88
C GLU A 196 4.98 11.97 -11.33
N ALA A 197 4.65 12.91 -12.23
CA ALA A 197 5.12 12.84 -13.61
C ALA A 197 6.65 12.91 -13.72
N ASN A 198 7.28 13.75 -12.90
CA ASN A 198 8.74 13.80 -12.81
C ASN A 198 9.29 12.50 -12.19
N THR A 199 8.71 12.03 -11.09
CA THR A 199 9.12 10.76 -10.45
C THR A 199 9.03 9.59 -11.41
N LEU A 200 7.96 9.51 -12.21
CA LEU A 200 7.75 8.48 -13.22
C LEU A 200 8.83 8.53 -14.31
N ALA A 201 9.14 9.74 -14.82
CA ALA A 201 10.19 9.94 -15.80
C ALA A 201 11.56 9.54 -15.24
N ASP A 202 11.91 10.04 -14.05
CA ASP A 202 13.20 9.79 -13.39
C ASP A 202 13.46 8.29 -13.20
N THR A 203 12.47 7.57 -12.67
CA THR A 203 12.57 6.12 -12.44
C THR A 203 12.48 5.28 -13.71
N SER A 204 12.06 5.87 -14.84
CA SER A 204 12.20 5.28 -16.18
C SER A 204 13.51 5.68 -16.86
N GLY A 205 14.32 6.53 -16.23
CA GLY A 205 15.53 7.10 -16.82
C GLY A 205 15.25 8.02 -18.01
N LEU A 206 14.15 8.77 -17.97
CA LEU A 206 13.65 9.69 -18.99
C LEU A 206 13.44 11.09 -18.40
N ASP A 207 13.20 12.07 -19.27
CA ASP A 207 12.92 13.44 -18.87
C ASP A 207 11.45 13.80 -19.16
N PHE A 208 10.74 14.37 -18.18
CA PHE A 208 9.36 14.85 -18.37
C PHE A 208 9.34 16.26 -18.97
N CYS A 209 8.82 16.38 -20.19
CA CYS A 209 8.54 17.66 -20.82
C CYS A 209 7.05 17.98 -20.69
N GLU A 210 6.71 18.80 -19.69
CA GLU A 210 5.36 19.28 -19.48
C GLU A 210 4.89 20.19 -20.63
N SER A 211 3.63 20.05 -21.05
CA SER A 211 3.04 20.92 -22.06
C SER A 211 2.86 22.36 -21.56
N GLU A 212 3.02 23.33 -22.47
CA GLU A 212 2.83 24.75 -22.14
C GLU A 212 1.40 25.07 -21.69
N THR A 213 0.41 24.40 -22.28
CA THR A 213 -1.01 24.60 -21.94
C THR A 213 -1.76 23.27 -21.88
N TYR A 214 -2.62 23.11 -20.86
CA TYR A 214 -3.62 22.05 -20.76
C TYR A 214 -4.68 22.43 -19.70
N PRO A 215 -5.92 21.90 -19.76
CA PRO A 215 -7.08 22.42 -19.02
C PRO A 215 -6.99 22.48 -17.49
N ILE A 216 -6.06 21.76 -16.87
CA ILE A 216 -5.91 21.69 -15.40
C ILE A 216 -4.48 21.99 -14.94
N LYS A 217 -3.70 22.75 -15.73
CA LYS A 217 -2.30 23.05 -15.44
C LYS A 217 -2.08 23.79 -14.11
N GLU A 218 -3.00 24.69 -13.76
CA GLU A 218 -2.97 25.40 -12.49
C GLU A 218 -3.16 24.47 -11.28
N GLN A 219 -3.72 23.28 -11.50
CA GLN A 219 -4.00 22.29 -10.47
C GLN A 219 -2.88 21.23 -10.33
N ALA A 220 -1.79 21.37 -11.10
CA ALA A 220 -0.79 20.31 -11.23
C ALA A 220 0.02 19.99 -9.98
N GLN A 221 0.03 20.92 -9.03
CA GLN A 221 0.68 20.77 -7.71
C GLN A 221 -0.34 20.56 -6.59
N ILE A 222 -1.65 20.53 -6.90
CA ILE A 222 -2.66 20.26 -5.90
C ILE A 222 -2.50 18.82 -5.44
N SER A 223 -2.47 18.66 -4.12
CA SER A 223 -2.48 17.36 -3.45
C SER A 223 -3.58 16.48 -4.02
N CYS A 224 -3.31 15.20 -4.24
CA CYS A 224 -4.32 14.28 -4.78
C CYS A 224 -5.06 13.49 -3.68
N GLY A 225 -4.93 13.90 -2.41
CA GLY A 225 -5.66 13.31 -1.28
C GLY A 225 -5.59 11.78 -1.27
N ALA A 226 -6.74 11.12 -1.10
CA ALA A 226 -6.91 9.67 -1.20
C ALA A 226 -6.89 9.16 -2.66
N CYS A 227 -5.84 9.52 -3.40
CA CYS A 227 -5.63 9.23 -4.82
C CYS A 227 -6.83 9.60 -5.71
N ALA A 228 -7.13 10.90 -5.78
CA ALA A 228 -8.18 11.49 -6.61
C ALA A 228 -7.93 11.34 -8.12
N CYS A 229 -6.67 11.26 -8.53
CA CYS A 229 -6.24 11.02 -9.90
C CYS A 229 -5.00 10.13 -9.93
N ALA A 230 -4.68 9.64 -11.12
CA ALA A 230 -3.43 8.96 -11.44
C ALA A 230 -2.85 9.55 -12.73
N ILE A 231 -1.58 9.28 -12.99
CA ILE A 231 -0.97 9.47 -14.31
C ILE A 231 -0.70 8.13 -14.97
N PHE A 232 -0.66 8.13 -16.28
CA PHE A 232 -0.26 6.99 -17.08
C PHE A 232 0.50 7.42 -18.33
N THR A 233 1.29 6.52 -18.88
CA THR A 233 2.02 6.71 -20.12
C THR A 233 1.44 5.87 -21.24
N VAL A 234 1.45 6.41 -22.45
CA VAL A 234 0.89 5.78 -23.65
C VAL A 234 1.56 6.36 -24.90
N ALA A 235 1.72 5.54 -25.93
CA ALA A 235 2.11 6.04 -27.24
C ALA A 235 1.05 7.02 -27.79
N PRO A 236 1.44 8.12 -28.47
CA PRO A 236 0.49 9.12 -28.98
C PRO A 236 -0.64 8.55 -29.84
N GLU A 237 -0.32 7.58 -30.68
CA GLU A 237 -1.21 6.87 -31.59
C GLU A 237 -2.22 5.96 -30.87
N ASP A 238 -1.91 5.52 -29.65
CA ASP A 238 -2.71 4.57 -28.89
C ASP A 238 -3.63 5.24 -27.85
N LEU A 239 -3.47 6.54 -27.59
CA LEU A 239 -4.37 7.28 -26.70
C LEU A 239 -5.87 7.13 -27.06
N PRO A 240 -6.30 7.08 -28.35
CA PRO A 240 -7.68 6.79 -28.70
C PRO A 240 -8.18 5.44 -28.17
N GLN A 241 -7.33 4.41 -28.10
CA GLN A 241 -7.69 3.10 -27.56
C GLN A 241 -7.99 3.18 -26.06
N VAL A 242 -7.18 3.94 -25.31
CA VAL A 242 -7.40 4.18 -23.89
C VAL A 242 -8.71 4.95 -23.66
N ARG A 243 -9.02 5.94 -24.50
CA ARG A 243 -10.31 6.67 -24.43
C ARG A 243 -11.51 5.77 -24.76
N ALA A 244 -11.34 4.80 -25.65
CA ALA A 244 -12.38 3.86 -26.04
C ALA A 244 -12.77 2.88 -24.91
N LEU A 245 -11.97 2.75 -23.85
CA LEU A 245 -12.34 2.00 -22.65
C LEU A 245 -13.58 2.57 -21.95
N GLY A 246 -13.95 3.83 -22.23
CA GLY A 246 -15.14 4.45 -21.64
C GLY A 246 -15.01 4.70 -20.14
N ILE A 247 -13.77 4.81 -19.63
CA ILE A 247 -13.49 5.12 -18.23
C ILE A 247 -14.18 6.45 -17.89
N PRO A 248 -15.04 6.52 -16.85
CA PRO A 248 -15.90 7.68 -16.58
C PRO A 248 -15.14 8.81 -15.87
N TYR A 249 -13.90 9.07 -16.29
CA TYR A 249 -13.00 10.07 -15.72
C TYR A 249 -12.38 10.92 -16.82
N PHE A 250 -12.06 12.15 -16.46
CA PHE A 250 -11.33 13.07 -17.32
C PHE A 250 -9.96 12.48 -17.69
N ILE A 251 -9.66 12.38 -18.99
CA ILE A 251 -8.35 11.96 -19.49
C ILE A 251 -7.71 13.09 -20.29
N CYS A 252 -6.53 13.53 -19.85
CA CYS A 252 -5.84 14.68 -20.43
C CYS A 252 -4.34 14.42 -20.57
N PRO A 253 -3.76 14.56 -21.77
CA PRO A 253 -2.32 14.71 -21.93
C PRO A 253 -1.84 15.96 -21.20
N ILE A 254 -0.78 15.81 -20.41
CA ILE A 254 -0.16 16.90 -19.63
C ILE A 254 1.27 17.18 -20.08
N GLY A 255 1.87 16.29 -20.87
CA GLY A 255 3.23 16.40 -21.37
C GLY A 255 3.67 15.14 -22.09
N ARG A 256 4.98 15.02 -22.30
CA ARG A 256 5.59 13.90 -23.01
C ARG A 256 6.91 13.53 -22.35
N LEU A 257 7.28 12.25 -22.44
CA LEU A 257 8.60 11.79 -22.04
C LEU A 257 9.60 11.96 -23.18
N THR A 258 10.81 12.37 -22.84
CA THR A 258 11.91 12.59 -23.78
C THR A 258 13.21 11.98 -23.25
N GLY A 259 14.27 12.07 -24.06
CA GLY A 259 15.58 11.53 -23.72
C GLY A 259 15.76 10.08 -24.15
N THR A 260 16.84 9.48 -23.67
CA THR A 260 17.20 8.08 -23.93
C THR A 260 17.03 7.30 -22.64
N ARG A 261 16.32 6.17 -22.71
CA ARG A 261 16.13 5.29 -21.56
C ARG A 261 17.49 4.86 -20.99
N ARG A 262 17.75 5.24 -19.75
CA ARG A 262 19.02 4.93 -19.04
C ARG A 262 18.92 3.71 -18.14
N GLN A 263 17.72 3.19 -17.94
CA GLN A 263 17.44 2.10 -17.02
C GLN A 263 16.57 1.03 -17.69
N GLU A 264 16.96 -0.23 -17.55
CA GLU A 264 16.16 -1.36 -18.01
C GLU A 264 14.96 -1.60 -17.08
N ALA A 265 13.87 -2.15 -17.64
CA ALA A 265 12.75 -2.62 -16.84
C ALA A 265 13.21 -3.65 -15.81
N LEU A 266 12.50 -3.72 -14.69
CA LEU A 266 12.75 -4.76 -13.71
C LEU A 266 12.53 -6.14 -14.35
N ALA A 267 13.55 -7.00 -14.28
CA ALA A 267 13.47 -8.33 -14.88
C ALA A 267 12.24 -9.11 -14.38
N PRO A 268 11.55 -9.86 -15.26
CA PRO A 268 10.41 -10.68 -14.88
C PRO A 268 10.79 -11.72 -13.81
N PRO A 269 9.81 -12.37 -13.17
CA PRO A 269 10.10 -13.45 -12.24
C PRO A 269 10.82 -14.61 -12.98
N ALA A 270 11.86 -15.17 -12.37
CA ALA A 270 12.66 -16.26 -12.94
C ALA A 270 11.88 -17.59 -13.03
N ARG A 271 10.85 -17.74 -12.19
CA ARG A 271 9.87 -18.83 -12.23
C ARG A 271 8.50 -18.22 -11.99
N TRP A 272 7.42 -18.92 -12.35
CA TRP A 272 6.08 -18.50 -11.95
C TRP A 272 5.31 -19.65 -11.30
N ALA A 273 4.78 -19.42 -10.11
CA ALA A 273 3.91 -20.34 -9.38
C ALA A 273 2.84 -19.53 -8.65
N PRO A 274 1.55 -19.89 -8.74
CA PRO A 274 0.51 -19.11 -8.11
C PRO A 274 0.66 -19.13 -6.59
N LEU A 275 0.49 -17.96 -5.98
CA LEU A 275 0.57 -17.81 -4.54
C LEU A 275 -0.83 -17.92 -3.92
N ARG A 276 -0.94 -18.60 -2.79
CA ARG A 276 -2.19 -18.79 -2.05
C ARG A 276 -2.07 -18.25 -0.63
N LEU A 277 -3.04 -17.42 -0.24
CA LEU A 277 -3.24 -17.01 1.15
C LEU A 277 -4.02 -18.10 1.91
N THR A 278 -3.41 -18.65 2.93
CA THR A 278 -4.02 -19.69 3.77
C THR A 278 -4.94 -19.08 4.83
N ALA A 279 -5.69 -19.93 5.53
CA ALA A 279 -6.63 -19.51 6.58
C ALA A 279 -5.91 -18.86 7.78
N ASP A 280 -4.66 -19.27 8.03
CA ASP A 280 -3.77 -18.72 9.05
C ASP A 280 -3.06 -17.43 8.61
N GLY A 281 -3.39 -16.88 7.44
CA GLY A 281 -2.80 -15.63 6.96
C GLY A 281 -1.38 -15.75 6.39
N SER A 282 -0.82 -16.95 6.24
CA SER A 282 0.47 -17.15 5.57
C SER A 282 0.33 -17.22 4.03
N LEU A 283 1.40 -16.89 3.29
CA LEU A 283 1.43 -16.99 1.83
C LEU A 283 2.29 -18.16 1.41
N HIS A 284 1.73 -19.01 0.55
CA HIS A 284 2.38 -20.23 0.07
C HIS A 284 2.42 -20.24 -1.45
N PHE A 285 3.59 -20.52 -2.03
CA PHE A 285 3.67 -20.85 -3.44
C PHE A 285 3.06 -22.23 -3.66
N CYS A 286 2.16 -22.36 -4.65
CA CYS A 286 1.54 -23.63 -4.97
C CYS A 286 2.50 -24.52 -5.78
N THR A 287 3.54 -25.03 -5.12
CA THR A 287 4.58 -25.89 -5.71
C THR A 287 4.37 -27.37 -5.35
N GLY A 288 3.17 -27.92 -5.53
CA GLY A 288 2.90 -29.38 -5.45
C GLY A 288 3.20 -30.11 -4.13
N GLN A 289 3.82 -29.47 -3.14
CA GLN A 289 4.12 -30.05 -1.83
C GLN A 289 3.03 -29.68 -0.81
N ARG A 290 2.75 -30.60 0.11
CA ARG A 290 1.75 -30.42 1.17
C ARG A 290 2.16 -29.27 2.10
N ILE A 291 1.40 -28.18 2.03
CA ILE A 291 1.53 -27.02 2.90
C ILE A 291 1.20 -27.41 4.35
N ARG A 292 2.13 -27.14 5.29
CA ARG A 292 1.88 -27.19 6.73
C ARG A 292 1.65 -25.77 7.24
N THR A 293 0.39 -25.43 7.50
CA THR A 293 -0.05 -24.16 8.09
C THR A 293 0.47 -24.01 9.53
N ALA A 294 1.09 -22.87 9.85
CA ALA A 294 1.35 -22.47 11.23
C ALA A 294 0.38 -21.32 11.54
N GLY A 295 -0.56 -21.57 12.45
CA GLY A 295 -1.65 -20.65 12.78
C GLY A 295 -1.21 -19.20 12.97
N ALA A 296 -1.98 -18.24 12.45
CA ALA A 296 -1.88 -16.83 12.82
C ALA A 296 -2.00 -16.74 14.34
N MET A 297 -0.91 -16.35 15.00
CA MET A 297 -0.95 -16.03 16.42
C MET A 297 -1.31 -14.55 16.57
N SER A 298 -2.58 -14.28 16.89
CA SER A 298 -2.95 -13.00 17.50
C SER A 298 -2.57 -13.08 18.98
N TYR A 299 -1.53 -12.35 19.37
CA TYR A 299 -1.19 -12.22 20.79
C TYR A 299 -2.04 -11.13 21.44
N ALA A 300 -2.80 -11.53 22.45
CA ALA A 300 -3.43 -10.58 23.34
C ALA A 300 -2.38 -9.94 24.23
N ALA A 301 -2.12 -8.64 24.03
CA ALA A 301 -1.53 -7.84 25.09
C ALA A 301 -2.54 -7.89 26.26
N GLY A 302 -2.12 -8.42 27.41
CA GLY A 302 -3.00 -8.53 28.58
C GLY A 302 -3.66 -7.18 28.90
N ARG A 303 -4.92 -7.21 29.37
CA ARG A 303 -5.65 -6.00 29.77
C ARG A 303 -4.85 -5.28 30.87
N ARG A 304 -4.24 -4.13 30.56
CA ARG A 304 -3.66 -3.24 31.57
C ARG A 304 -4.73 -2.22 32.04
N PRO A 305 -4.74 -1.77 33.30
CA PRO A 305 -5.65 -0.70 33.77
C PRO A 305 -5.39 0.61 33.03
N ARG A 306 -6.43 1.40 32.67
CA ARG A 306 -6.37 2.65 31.85
C ARG A 306 -5.31 3.68 32.31
N ASP A 307 -4.84 3.55 33.53
CA ASP A 307 -3.97 4.50 34.22
C ASP A 307 -2.47 4.16 34.02
N GLU A 308 -2.14 2.96 33.51
CA GLU A 308 -0.77 2.52 33.18
C GLU A 308 -0.40 2.72 31.69
N TRP A 309 -1.27 3.33 30.87
CA TRP A 309 -1.11 3.37 29.40
C TRP A 309 -0.36 4.58 28.86
N ILE A 310 0.25 5.40 29.73
CA ILE A 310 1.12 6.51 29.32
C ILE A 310 2.56 5.97 29.18
N CYS A 311 2.82 5.21 28.13
CA CYS A 311 4.19 4.93 27.69
C CYS A 311 4.48 5.73 26.42
N ALA A 312 5.73 6.16 26.25
CA ALA A 312 6.10 6.87 25.03
C ALA A 312 5.86 5.95 23.80
N PRO A 313 5.29 6.46 22.70
CA PRO A 313 4.89 5.62 21.56
C PRO A 313 6.05 4.83 20.98
N GLU A 314 7.26 5.38 20.98
CA GLU A 314 8.48 4.71 20.56
C GLU A 314 8.86 3.50 21.42
N GLN A 315 8.66 3.57 22.74
CA GLN A 315 8.93 2.45 23.65
C GLN A 315 7.96 1.31 23.38
N ARG A 316 6.68 1.65 23.13
CA ARG A 316 5.66 0.68 22.78
C ARG A 316 5.97 0.00 21.45
N ALA A 317 6.39 0.76 20.44
CA ALA A 317 6.77 0.22 19.13
C ALA A 317 7.88 -0.82 19.23
N VAL A 318 8.94 -0.51 20.00
CA VAL A 318 10.06 -1.42 20.23
C VAL A 318 9.64 -2.67 21.00
N GLU A 319 8.80 -2.54 22.03
CA GLU A 319 8.27 -3.68 22.79
C GLU A 319 7.49 -4.64 21.87
N LEU A 320 6.67 -4.08 20.99
CA LEU A 320 5.84 -4.84 20.06
C LEU A 320 6.66 -5.54 18.99
N LEU A 321 7.65 -4.86 18.42
CA LEU A 321 8.58 -5.48 17.47
C LEU A 321 9.33 -6.66 18.12
N LYS A 322 9.75 -6.53 19.38
CA LYS A 322 10.39 -7.64 20.12
C LYS A 322 9.45 -8.82 20.33
N GLN A 323 8.20 -8.56 20.70
CA GLN A 323 7.17 -9.60 20.85
C GLN A 323 6.87 -10.32 19.53
N LEU A 324 6.81 -9.56 18.43
CA LEU A 324 6.64 -10.10 17.09
C LEU A 324 7.81 -10.97 16.66
N ALA A 325 9.04 -10.46 16.78
CA ALA A 325 10.23 -11.19 16.42
C ALA A 325 10.38 -12.48 17.24
N ALA A 326 10.01 -12.47 18.52
CA ALA A 326 10.07 -13.65 19.39
C ALA A 326 9.00 -14.71 19.06
N SER A 327 7.87 -14.32 18.46
CA SER A 327 6.76 -15.23 18.13
C SER A 327 6.79 -15.71 16.66
N LEU A 328 7.63 -15.11 15.83
CA LEU A 328 7.78 -15.44 14.42
C LEU A 328 8.48 -16.81 14.24
N PRO A 329 7.83 -17.84 13.66
CA PRO A 329 8.46 -19.14 13.42
C PRO A 329 9.34 -19.15 12.15
N ALA A 330 10.00 -18.02 11.87
CA ALA A 330 10.71 -17.73 10.63
C ALA A 330 11.76 -16.62 10.85
N VAL A 331 12.69 -16.45 9.92
CA VAL A 331 13.69 -15.39 9.97
C VAL A 331 13.06 -14.07 9.50
N PRO A 332 13.01 -13.01 10.32
CA PRO A 332 12.44 -11.73 9.90
C PRO A 332 13.18 -11.13 8.69
N PHE A 333 12.45 -10.57 7.72
CA PHE A 333 13.06 -9.90 6.56
C PHE A 333 12.46 -8.53 6.23
N LEU A 334 11.18 -8.28 6.54
CA LEU A 334 10.51 -7.01 6.25
C LEU A 334 9.55 -6.64 7.38
N LEU A 335 9.65 -5.41 7.88
CA LEU A 335 8.69 -4.78 8.76
C LEU A 335 7.92 -3.71 7.99
N ILE A 336 6.59 -3.73 8.13
CA ILE A 336 5.71 -2.65 7.67
C ILE A 336 5.02 -2.02 8.86
N ASP A 337 5.11 -0.68 9.00
CA ASP A 337 4.41 0.07 10.03
C ASP A 337 3.32 1.00 9.47
N ASP A 338 2.10 0.84 9.97
CA ASP A 338 0.97 1.72 9.62
C ASP A 338 0.67 2.60 10.85
N LEU A 339 1.31 3.76 10.86
CA LEU A 339 1.24 4.72 11.95
C LEU A 339 -0.01 5.59 11.79
N ASN A 340 -0.96 5.42 12.71
CA ASN A 340 -2.16 6.26 12.81
C ASN A 340 -1.88 7.44 13.74
N LEU A 341 -0.86 8.23 13.36
CA LEU A 341 -0.43 9.45 14.03
C LEU A 341 0.35 10.34 13.05
N PRO A 342 0.42 11.65 13.31
CA PRO A 342 1.23 12.55 12.50
C PRO A 342 2.72 12.18 12.54
N MET A 343 3.40 12.40 11.42
CA MET A 343 4.83 12.18 11.25
C MET A 343 5.66 12.91 12.31
N ARG A 344 5.25 14.12 12.74
CA ARG A 344 5.99 14.90 13.73
C ARG A 344 5.13 15.35 14.92
N PRO A 345 5.67 15.30 16.16
CA PRO A 345 6.97 14.74 16.53
C PRO A 345 6.95 13.22 16.75
N ASP A 346 5.78 12.64 17.03
CA ASP A 346 5.69 11.28 17.57
C ASP A 346 6.01 10.19 16.53
N GLY A 347 5.59 10.34 15.27
CA GLY A 347 5.90 9.39 14.20
C GLY A 347 7.41 9.24 13.97
N GLU A 348 8.13 10.36 13.94
CA GLU A 348 9.59 10.42 13.79
C GLU A 348 10.30 9.68 14.94
N ARG A 349 9.85 9.86 16.20
CA ARG A 349 10.41 9.11 17.33
C ARG A 349 10.17 7.59 17.19
N VAL A 350 8.98 7.19 16.79
CA VAL A 350 8.62 5.78 16.56
C VAL A 350 9.50 5.16 15.47
N MET A 351 9.61 5.79 14.31
CA MET A 351 10.41 5.29 13.19
C MET A 351 11.89 5.18 13.56
N VAL A 352 12.46 6.17 14.26
CA VAL A 352 13.86 6.12 14.71
C VAL A 352 14.08 4.94 15.65
N ALA A 353 13.18 4.73 16.61
CA ALA A 353 13.28 3.63 17.56
C ALA A 353 13.12 2.25 16.89
N LEU A 354 12.18 2.12 15.95
CA LEU A 354 12.00 0.89 15.16
C LEU A 354 13.26 0.60 14.33
N ARG A 355 13.81 1.59 13.61
CA ARG A 355 15.04 1.44 12.81
C ARG A 355 16.22 0.96 13.65
N GLN A 356 16.39 1.50 14.86
CA GLN A 356 17.44 1.03 15.78
C GLN A 356 17.24 -0.43 16.21
N GLN A 357 16.00 -0.83 16.45
CA GLN A 357 15.66 -2.18 16.88
C GLN A 357 15.73 -3.22 15.75
N LEU A 358 15.43 -2.84 14.51
CA LEU A 358 15.41 -3.74 13.34
C LEU A 358 16.74 -4.44 13.09
N THR A 359 17.86 -3.73 13.26
CA THR A 359 19.21 -4.31 13.12
C THR A 359 19.41 -5.50 14.07
N SER A 360 18.88 -5.42 15.29
CA SER A 360 18.95 -6.54 16.25
C SER A 360 18.04 -7.72 15.89
N CYS A 361 17.06 -7.51 15.02
CA CYS A 361 16.20 -8.54 14.46
C CYS A 361 16.73 -9.13 13.14
N GLY A 362 17.91 -8.70 12.67
CA GLY A 362 18.50 -9.17 11.40
C GLY A 362 17.84 -8.59 10.15
N ILE A 363 17.10 -7.50 10.29
CA ILE A 363 16.48 -6.75 9.20
C ILE A 363 17.33 -5.51 8.90
N ASP A 364 17.63 -5.28 7.63
CA ASP A 364 18.24 -4.03 7.17
C ASP A 364 17.19 -2.91 7.19
N PRO A 365 17.36 -1.84 8.00
CA PRO A 365 16.38 -0.76 8.10
C PRO A 365 16.23 0.08 6.83
N GLU A 366 17.15 0.00 5.86
CA GLU A 366 17.04 0.77 4.60
C GLU A 366 16.15 0.09 3.57
N THR A 367 16.14 -1.25 3.55
CA THR A 367 15.42 -2.05 2.56
C THR A 367 14.27 -2.86 3.14
N GLY A 368 14.38 -3.27 4.40
CA GLY A 368 13.42 -4.10 5.14
C GLY A 368 12.51 -3.33 6.07
N PHE A 369 12.37 -2.01 5.89
CA PHE A 369 11.44 -1.18 6.63
C PHE A 369 10.72 -0.20 5.71
N THR A 370 9.39 -0.21 5.77
CA THR A 370 8.51 0.73 5.06
C THR A 370 7.26 0.97 5.88
N GLY A 371 6.52 2.03 5.58
CA GLY A 371 5.27 2.29 6.27
C GLY A 371 4.56 3.54 5.80
N SER A 372 3.50 3.88 6.52
CA SER A 372 2.68 5.06 6.31
C SER A 372 2.38 5.80 7.61
N THR A 373 2.11 7.10 7.49
CA THR A 373 1.66 7.97 8.59
C THR A 373 0.37 8.70 8.21
N GLU A 374 -0.53 8.88 9.17
CA GLU A 374 -1.71 9.73 9.00
C GLU A 374 -1.35 11.19 9.34
N ASP A 375 -1.08 11.99 8.31
CA ASP A 375 -0.76 13.42 8.43
C ASP A 375 -1.94 14.35 8.10
N ASN A 376 -3.06 13.81 7.62
CA ASN A 376 -4.18 14.61 7.12
C ASN A 376 -5.23 14.89 8.20
N HIS A 377 -5.43 13.92 9.11
CA HIS A 377 -6.49 13.94 10.10
C HIS A 377 -5.91 13.74 11.51
N PRO A 378 -5.74 14.82 12.29
CA PRO A 378 -5.24 14.70 13.65
C PRO A 378 -6.27 14.00 14.54
N GLY A 379 -5.87 12.92 15.20
CA GLY A 379 -6.69 12.23 16.20
C GLY A 379 -6.19 12.48 17.63
N PRO A 380 -7.08 12.43 18.63
CA PRO A 380 -6.67 12.53 20.04
C PRO A 380 -6.00 11.24 20.56
N GLN A 381 -5.91 10.20 19.73
CA GLN A 381 -5.42 8.89 20.14
C GLN A 381 -4.41 8.33 19.13
N THR A 382 -3.27 7.86 19.64
CA THR A 382 -2.24 7.19 18.84
C THR A 382 -2.61 5.74 18.53
N GLY A 383 -2.60 5.38 17.25
CA GLY A 383 -2.67 4.00 16.77
C GLY A 383 -1.43 3.62 15.96
N MET A 384 -1.06 2.34 15.97
CA MET A 384 0.09 1.82 15.22
C MET A 384 -0.11 0.34 14.95
N ALA A 385 -0.19 -0.07 13.70
CA ALA A 385 -0.09 -1.47 13.33
C ALA A 385 1.35 -1.78 12.93
N LEU A 386 1.91 -2.90 13.40
CA LEU A 386 3.20 -3.40 12.91
C LEU A 386 3.02 -4.79 12.32
N ARG A 387 3.42 -4.97 11.07
CA ARG A 387 3.34 -6.24 10.35
C ARG A 387 4.74 -6.74 10.02
N LEU A 388 5.09 -7.89 10.57
CA LEU A 388 6.40 -8.50 10.41
C LEU A 388 6.31 -9.69 9.44
N PHE A 389 7.03 -9.60 8.34
CA PHE A 389 7.19 -10.68 7.38
C PHE A 389 8.51 -11.41 7.65
N GLY A 390 8.40 -12.73 7.76
CA GLY A 390 9.50 -13.66 7.94
C GLY A 390 9.67 -14.60 6.75
N TRP A 391 10.79 -15.29 6.71
CA TRP A 391 11.11 -16.24 5.68
C TRP A 391 11.59 -17.54 6.33
N ARG A 392 11.16 -18.68 5.79
CA ARG A 392 11.53 -20.01 6.26
C ARG A 392 12.11 -20.82 5.09
N GLU A 393 13.20 -21.52 5.37
CA GLU A 393 13.83 -22.45 4.42
C GLU A 393 13.04 -23.75 4.25
#